data_AF-A0A7X9WTC4-F1
#
_entry.id   AF-A0A7X9WTC4-F1
#
_cell.length_a   1.000
_cell.length_b   1.000
_cell.length_c   1.000
_cell.angle_alpha   90.00
_cell.angle_beta   90.00
_cell.angle_gamma   90.00
#
_symmetry.space_group_name_H-M   'P 1'
#
loop_
_entity.id
_entity.type
_entity.pdbx_description
1 polymer ?
#
loop_
_entity_poly.entity_id
_entity_poly.type
_entity_poly.pdbx_seq_one_letter_code
_entity_poly.pdbx_strand_id
1 'polypeptide(L)' 'MRVIARAPQWLRHDLSSKDLNARGRAEETLAAMIVDALSHGTPQEPEG' A
#
# COMPACT_ATOMS: atom_id res chain seq x y z
N MET A 1 -10.57 4.60 3.72
CA MET A 1 -9.19 4.49 3.20
C MET A 1 -8.87 3.02 2.91
N ARG A 2 -8.83 2.59 1.63
CA ARG A 2 -8.76 1.16 1.22
C ARG A 2 -7.38 0.74 0.68
N VAL A 3 -6.30 1.39 1.13
CA VAL A 3 -4.92 1.15 0.64
C VAL A 3 -4.49 -0.29 0.85
N ILE A 4 -4.82 -0.89 2.00
CA ILE A 4 -4.50 -2.29 2.32
C ILE A 4 -5.20 -3.28 1.36
N ALA A 5 -6.42 -2.98 0.92
CA ALA A 5 -7.13 -3.81 -0.04
C ALA A 5 -6.49 -3.78 -1.44
N ARG A 6 -5.89 -2.64 -1.80
CA ARG A 6 -5.21 -2.41 -3.09
C ARG A 6 -3.72 -2.75 -3.06
N ALA A 7 -3.15 -3.02 -1.90
CA ALA A 7 -1.76 -3.43 -1.76
C ALA A 7 -1.46 -4.68 -2.60
N PRO A 8 -0.45 -4.66 -3.48
CA PRO A 8 -0.04 -5.82 -4.26
C PRO A 8 0.34 -7.01 -3.36
N GLN A 9 0.20 -8.24 -3.88
CA GLN A 9 0.56 -9.43 -3.12
C GLN A 9 2.04 -9.49 -2.75
N TRP A 10 2.93 -9.03 -3.65
CA TRP A 10 4.36 -8.91 -3.36
C TRP A 10 4.63 -7.95 -2.20
N LEU A 11 3.86 -6.87 -2.07
CA LEU A 11 4.02 -5.88 -1.00
C LEU A 11 3.65 -6.49 0.35
N ARG A 12 2.55 -7.25 0.39
CA ARG A 12 2.13 -7.99 1.59
C ARG A 12 3.17 -9.04 2.00
N HIS A 13 3.74 -9.74 1.03
CA HIS A 13 4.80 -10.71 1.25
C HIS A 13 6.04 -10.05 1.87
N ASP A 14 6.52 -8.95 1.29
CA ASP A 14 7.73 -8.28 1.74
C ASP A 14 7.55 -7.58 3.10
N LEU A 15 6.35 -7.07 3.40
CA LEU A 15 6.00 -6.58 4.75
C LEU A 15 6.06 -7.68 5.81
N SER A 16 5.76 -8.91 5.44
CA SER A 16 5.85 -10.08 6.33
C SER A 16 7.25 -10.71 6.37
N SER A 17 8.20 -10.20 5.58
CA SER A 17 9.54 -10.77 5.47
C SER A 17 10.38 -10.53 6.72
N LYS A 18 11.26 -11.49 7.03
CA LYS A 18 12.32 -11.33 8.05
C LYS A 18 13.54 -10.58 7.53
N ASP A 19 13.64 -10.39 6.20
CA ASP A 19 14.67 -9.56 5.59
C ASP A 19 14.31 -8.09 5.79
N LEU A 20 15.12 -7.39 6.60
CA LEU A 20 14.91 -5.98 6.93
C LEU A 20 14.98 -5.06 5.71
N ASN A 21 15.79 -5.40 4.70
CA ASN A 21 15.88 -4.60 3.48
C ASN A 21 14.61 -4.75 2.63
N ALA A 22 14.10 -5.98 2.50
CA ALA A 22 12.84 -6.23 1.80
C ALA A 22 11.68 -5.53 2.52
N ARG A 23 11.61 -5.65 3.85
CA ARG A 23 10.57 -5.00 4.66
C ARG A 23 10.63 -3.48 4.56
N GLY A 24 11.82 -2.89 4.64
CA GLY A 24 12.02 -1.45 4.52
C GLY A 24 11.50 -0.88 3.20
N ARG A 25 11.83 -1.51 2.07
CA ARG A 25 11.32 -1.08 0.75
C ARG A 25 9.79 -1.19 0.67
N ALA A 26 9.22 -2.21 1.29
CA ALA A 26 7.79 -2.41 1.33
C ALA A 26 7.08 -1.35 2.20
N GLU A 27 7.67 -0.97 3.33
CA GLU A 27 7.19 0.11 4.18
C GLU A 27 7.22 1.46 3.44
N GLU A 28 8.31 1.78 2.73
CA GLU A 28 8.40 3.00 1.90
C GLU A 28 7.34 3.04 0.80
N THR A 29 7.14 1.92 0.09
CA THR A 29 6.12 1.83 -0.95
C THR A 29 4.72 2.00 -0.36
N LEU A 30 4.44 1.37 0.77
CA LEU A 30 3.15 1.51 1.46
C LEU A 30 2.92 2.96 1.89
N ALA A 31 3.93 3.65 2.43
CA ALA A 31 3.84 5.05 2.78
C ALA A 31 3.51 5.93 1.56
N ALA A 32 4.17 5.70 0.42
CA ALA A 32 3.85 6.41 -0.82
C ALA A 32 2.41 6.17 -1.29
N MET A 33 1.92 4.92 -1.21
CA MET A 33 0.53 4.58 -1.54
C MET A 33 -0.49 5.24 -0.60
N ILE A 34 -0.13 5.38 0.69
CA ILE A 34 -0.95 6.09 1.68
C ILE A 34 -1.01 7.58 1.35
N VAL A 35 0.15 8.21 1.09
CA VAL A 35 0.23 9.62 0.71
C VAL A 35 -0.59 9.90 -0.55
N ASP A 36 -0.41 9.08 -1.59
CA ASP A 36 -1.17 9.18 -2.84
C ASP A 36 -2.69 9.08 -2.60
N ALA A 37 -3.13 8.09 -1.82
CA ALA A 37 -4.55 7.91 -1.51
C ALA A 37 -5.15 9.04 -0.65
N LEU A 38 -4.34 9.71 0.18
CA LEU A 38 -4.75 10.89 0.94
C LEU A 38 -4.81 12.14 0.04
N SER A 39 -3.86 12.30 -0.86
CA SER A 39 -3.77 13.45 -1.77
C SER A 39 -4.81 13.43 -2.88
N HIS A 40 -5.14 12.25 -3.42
CA HIS A 40 -6.06 12.09 -4.54
C HIS A 40 -7.45 11.60 -4.14
N GLY A 41 -7.66 11.29 -2.86
CA GLY A 41 -8.83 10.54 -2.40
C GLY A 41 -8.78 9.09 -2.93
N THR A 42 -9.44 8.16 -2.25
CA THR A 42 -9.63 6.84 -2.87
C THR A 42 -10.66 7.00 -3.99
N PRO A 43 -10.37 6.66 -5.27
CA PRO A 43 -11.39 6.66 -6.32
C PRO A 43 -12.64 5.97 -5.78
N GLN A 44 -13.71 6.75 -5.66
CA GLN A 44 -15.00 6.29 -5.22
C GLN A 44 -15.45 5.26 -6.27
N GLU A 45 -15.84 4.07 -5.83
CA GLU A 45 -16.59 3.14 -6.69
C GLU A 45 -17.77 3.95 -7.27
N PRO A 46 -18.05 3.91 -8.57
CA PRO A 46 -19.17 4.65 -9.13
C PRO A 46 -20.43 4.21 -8.37
N GLU A 47 -21.13 5.17 -7.75
CA GLU A 47 -22.44 4.94 -7.15
C GLU A 47 -23.36 4.39 -8.26
N GLY A 48 -23.70 3.11 -8.14
CA GLY A 48 -24.76 2.47 -8.90
C GLY A 48 -26.04 2.43 -8.09
#